data_AF-A0A0C3DIH9-F1
#
_entry.id   AF-A0A0C3DIH9-F1
#
_cell.length_a   1.000
_cell.length_b   1.000
_cell.length_c   1.000
_cell.angle_alpha   90.00
_cell.angle_beta   90.00
_cell.angle_gamma   90.00
#
_symmetry.space_group_name_H-M   'P 1'
#
loop_
_entity.id
_entity.type
_entity.pdbx_description
1 polymer ?
#
loop_
_entity_poly.entity_id
_entity_poly.type
_entity_poly.pdbx_seq_one_letter_code
_entity_poly.pdbx_strand_id
1 'polypeptide(L)'
;MCSTAPLIPPSHNVQAIPSTVSTPQKNNPCPCLYCKWVQRNHRTPDLKRHIRTHTCFGCPAQCVCCGVPLKDVGRYNLPENAAPCNWQGKLMFGGCRKEFSRRNALKCHLDNEHMTCVSDMNAFATSYED
;
A
#
# COMPACT_ATOMS: atom_id res chain seq x y z
N MET A 1 14.97 29.92 -33.36
CA MET A 1 13.94 28.95 -32.90
C MET A 1 14.69 27.75 -32.34
N CYS A 2 14.87 27.69 -31.02
CA CYS A 2 15.62 26.61 -30.36
C CYS A 2 14.64 25.52 -29.94
N SER A 3 14.73 24.35 -30.57
CA SER A 3 13.94 23.17 -30.24
C SER A 3 14.62 22.39 -29.11
N THR A 4 13.99 22.36 -27.94
CA THR A 4 14.45 21.59 -26.78
C THR A 4 13.92 20.15 -26.90
N ALA A 5 14.82 19.17 -27.01
CA ALA A 5 14.47 17.76 -26.93
C ALA A 5 14.12 17.36 -25.49
N PRO A 6 13.14 16.45 -25.26
CA PRO A 6 12.76 16.01 -23.92
C PRO A 6 13.80 15.06 -23.31
N LEU A 7 14.25 15.37 -22.09
CA LEU A 7 15.06 14.49 -21.26
C LEU A 7 14.18 13.33 -20.76
N ILE A 8 14.40 12.13 -21.29
CA ILE A 8 13.83 10.89 -20.74
C ILE A 8 14.64 10.55 -19.48
N PRO A 9 14.03 10.47 -18.29
CA PRO A 9 14.74 10.04 -17.10
C PRO A 9 15.16 8.56 -17.25
N PRO A 10 16.38 8.18 -16.84
CA PRO A 10 16.81 6.79 -16.92
C PRO A 10 15.95 5.89 -16.02
N SER A 11 15.59 4.71 -16.54
CA SER A 11 14.92 3.70 -15.75
C SER A 11 15.84 3.22 -14.62
N HIS A 12 15.29 3.06 -13.42
CA HIS A 12 16.03 2.79 -12.17
C HIS A 12 16.51 1.32 -12.06
N ASN A 13 16.74 0.64 -13.20
CA ASN A 13 16.76 -0.82 -13.29
C ASN A 13 18.09 -1.36 -13.85
N VAL A 14 19.22 -0.68 -13.63
CA VAL A 14 20.53 -1.21 -14.02
C VAL A 14 20.84 -2.42 -13.13
N GLN A 15 20.59 -3.62 -13.66
CA GLN A 15 21.00 -4.86 -13.03
C GLN A 15 22.51 -5.02 -13.19
N ALA A 16 23.24 -5.11 -12.07
CA ALA A 16 24.64 -5.47 -12.07
C ALA A 16 24.82 -6.88 -12.67
N ILE A 17 25.76 -7.00 -13.62
CA ILE A 17 26.16 -8.27 -14.23
C ILE A 17 26.82 -9.14 -13.15
N PRO A 18 26.28 -10.32 -12.79
CA PRO A 18 26.93 -11.17 -11.80
C PRO A 18 28.06 -11.98 -12.47
N SER A 19 29.30 -11.77 -12.03
CA SER A 19 30.39 -12.71 -12.29
C SER A 19 30.06 -14.07 -11.66
N THR A 20 30.23 -15.13 -12.44
CA THR A 20 29.79 -16.49 -12.17
C THR A 20 30.50 -17.11 -10.97
N VAL A 21 29.79 -17.28 -9.84
CA VAL A 21 30.12 -18.28 -8.82
C VAL A 21 28.93 -19.23 -8.71
N SER A 22 29.06 -20.39 -9.37
CA SER A 22 28.06 -21.45 -9.36
C SER A 22 28.10 -22.19 -8.02
N THR A 23 27.40 -21.68 -7.01
CA THR A 23 26.97 -22.50 -5.87
C THR A 23 25.72 -23.29 -6.26
N PRO A 24 25.59 -24.58 -5.89
CA PRO A 24 24.35 -25.32 -6.13
C PRO A 24 23.24 -24.71 -5.26
N GLN A 25 22.34 -23.94 -5.88
CA GLN A 25 21.13 -23.50 -5.20
C GLN A 25 20.28 -24.73 -4.91
N LYS A 26 20.28 -25.19 -3.66
CA LYS A 26 19.19 -26.03 -3.15
C LYS A 26 17.91 -25.20 -3.28
N ASN A 27 17.14 -25.49 -4.31
CA ASN A 27 15.83 -24.87 -4.60
C ASN A 27 14.85 -25.25 -3.49
N ASN A 28 14.93 -24.59 -2.33
CA ASN A 28 13.89 -24.72 -1.31
C ASN A 28 12.66 -23.99 -1.85
N PRO A 29 11.61 -24.70 -2.30
CA PRO A 29 10.43 -24.05 -2.83
C PRO A 29 9.78 -23.27 -1.70
N CYS A 30 9.16 -22.13 -2.04
CA CYS A 30 8.35 -21.35 -1.10
C CYS A 30 6.85 -21.59 -1.39
N PRO A 31 6.31 -22.80 -1.12
CA PRO A 31 4.92 -23.14 -1.42
C PRO A 31 3.96 -22.49 -0.42
N CYS A 32 2.77 -22.16 -0.89
CA CYS A 32 1.65 -21.86 -0.02
C CYS A 32 1.15 -23.14 0.65
N LEU A 33 0.68 -23.03 1.91
CA LEU A 33 0.08 -24.14 2.65
C LEU A 33 -1.41 -24.35 2.34
N TYR A 34 -2.06 -23.38 1.70
CA TYR A 34 -3.51 -23.36 1.45
C TYR A 34 -3.88 -23.58 -0.01
N CYS A 35 -2.93 -23.44 -0.94
CA CYS A 35 -3.17 -23.66 -2.36
C CYS A 35 -1.89 -24.09 -3.10
N LYS A 36 -2.03 -24.43 -4.39
CA LYS A 36 -0.93 -24.90 -5.25
C LYS A 36 0.06 -23.80 -5.67
N TRP A 37 -0.12 -22.56 -5.22
CA TRP A 37 0.75 -21.45 -5.59
C TRP A 37 2.12 -21.55 -4.91
N VAL A 38 3.19 -21.28 -5.66
CA VAL A 38 4.58 -21.30 -5.18
C VAL A 38 5.25 -19.98 -5.53
N GLN A 39 5.89 -19.35 -4.54
CA GLN A 39 6.67 -18.14 -4.79
C GLN A 39 7.98 -18.51 -5.50
N ARG A 40 8.17 -17.97 -6.71
CA ARG A 40 9.32 -18.25 -7.59
C ARG A 40 10.55 -17.42 -7.27
N ASN A 41 10.38 -16.24 -6.66
CA ASN A 41 11.50 -15.35 -6.34
C ASN A 41 12.13 -15.63 -4.96
N HIS A 42 11.67 -16.68 -4.26
CA HIS A 42 12.07 -17.08 -2.91
C HIS A 42 11.99 -15.97 -1.84
N ARG A 43 11.25 -14.88 -2.10
CA ARG A 43 11.03 -13.81 -1.12
C ARG A 43 9.94 -14.22 -0.14
N THR A 44 10.34 -14.55 1.08
CA THR A 44 9.44 -14.84 2.20
C THR A 44 8.35 -13.77 2.41
N PRO A 45 8.61 -12.45 2.25
CA PRO A 45 7.56 -11.44 2.36
C PRO A 45 6.40 -11.62 1.38
N ASP A 46 6.70 -12.06 0.15
CA ASP A 46 5.67 -12.27 -0.87
C ASP A 46 4.87 -13.54 -0.60
N LEU A 47 5.51 -14.59 -0.09
CA LEU A 47 4.80 -15.79 0.38
C LEU A 47 3.88 -15.47 1.57
N LYS A 48 4.36 -14.73 2.57
CA LYS A 48 3.52 -14.29 3.71
C LYS A 48 2.33 -13.45 3.25
N ARG A 49 2.55 -12.55 2.30
CA ARG A 49 1.51 -11.72 1.69
C ARG A 49 0.47 -12.56 0.94
N HIS A 50 0.90 -13.60 0.24
CA HIS A 50 0.01 -14.54 -0.42
C HIS A 50 -0.82 -15.34 0.59
N ILE A 51 -0.19 -15.90 1.63
CA ILE A 51 -0.87 -16.63 2.72
C ILE A 51 -1.95 -15.76 3.37
N ARG A 52 -1.68 -14.47 3.59
CA ARG A 52 -2.68 -13.53 4.11
C ARG A 52 -3.96 -13.48 3.29
N THR A 53 -3.92 -13.68 1.97
CA THR A 53 -5.14 -13.72 1.16
C THR A 53 -6.06 -14.89 1.56
N HIS A 54 -5.52 -15.99 2.07
CA HIS A 54 -6.31 -17.10 2.60
C HIS A 54 -6.83 -16.83 4.01
N THR A 55 -6.05 -16.15 4.86
CA THR A 55 -6.39 -15.95 6.28
C THR A 55 -7.11 -14.63 6.57
N CYS A 56 -7.26 -13.75 5.58
CA CYS A 56 -7.87 -12.42 5.76
C CYS A 56 -9.41 -12.47 5.76
N PHE A 57 -10.04 -13.59 5.40
CA PHE A 57 -11.48 -13.76 5.50
C PHE A 57 -11.90 -13.66 6.98
N GLY A 58 -12.60 -12.59 7.36
CA GLY A 58 -13.05 -12.33 8.72
C GLY A 58 -12.18 -11.35 9.54
N CYS A 59 -11.05 -10.88 9.00
CA CYS A 59 -10.32 -9.77 9.62
C CYS A 59 -10.94 -8.43 9.17
N PRO A 60 -11.19 -7.48 10.07
CA PRO A 60 -11.63 -6.14 9.67
C PRO A 60 -10.58 -5.51 8.75
N ALA A 61 -11.04 -4.74 7.76
CA ALA A 61 -10.16 -4.04 6.83
C ALA A 61 -9.18 -3.15 7.63
N GLN A 62 -7.92 -3.56 7.69
CA GLN A 62 -6.89 -2.83 8.46
C GLN A 62 -6.48 -1.52 7.79
N CYS A 63 -6.89 -1.31 6.53
CA CYS A 63 -6.51 -0.16 5.74
C CYS A 63 -7.74 0.37 5.01
N VAL A 64 -8.41 1.37 5.58
CA VAL A 64 -9.56 2.02 4.96
C VAL A 64 -9.17 3.46 4.65
N CYS A 65 -9.57 4.01 3.50
CA CYS A 65 -9.40 5.45 3.28
C CYS A 65 -10.47 6.22 4.07
N CYS A 66 -10.25 6.45 5.36
CA CYS A 66 -11.23 7.09 6.24
C CYS A 66 -11.15 8.62 6.27
N GLY A 67 -10.04 9.21 5.82
CA GLY A 67 -9.84 10.64 5.83
C GLY A 67 -8.82 11.10 6.89
N VAL A 68 -8.89 12.37 7.26
CA VAL A 68 -8.21 12.99 8.40
C VAL A 68 -9.22 13.41 9.46
N PRO A 69 -8.89 13.35 10.77
CA PRO A 69 -9.81 13.75 11.83
C PRO A 69 -10.06 15.26 11.81
N LEU A 70 -11.24 15.69 12.29
CA LEU A 70 -11.63 17.11 12.35
C LEU A 70 -10.53 18.03 12.92
N LYS A 71 -9.81 17.57 13.93
CA LYS A 71 -8.73 18.33 14.60
C LYS A 71 -7.58 18.70 13.67
N ASP A 72 -7.32 17.86 12.67
CA ASP A 72 -6.19 18.01 11.75
C ASP A 72 -6.60 18.58 10.40
N VAL A 73 -7.90 18.79 10.14
CA VAL A 73 -8.42 19.30 8.85
C VAL A 73 -7.70 20.57 8.39
N GLY A 74 -7.41 21.50 9.30
CA GLY A 74 -6.71 22.75 8.95
C GLY A 74 -5.26 22.58 8.50
N ARG A 75 -4.67 21.38 8.66
CA ARG A 75 -3.30 21.06 8.24
C ARG A 75 -3.24 20.49 6.83
N TYR A 76 -4.37 20.09 6.26
CA TYR A 76 -4.44 19.44 4.96
C TYR A 76 -5.33 20.23 4.01
N ASN A 77 -5.00 20.21 2.72
CA ASN A 77 -5.84 20.76 1.68
C ASN A 77 -6.94 19.76 1.33
N LEU A 78 -8.08 19.87 2.00
CA LEU A 78 -9.25 19.04 1.70
C LEU A 78 -10.05 19.61 0.54
N PRO A 79 -10.70 18.76 -0.28
CA PRO A 79 -11.67 19.24 -1.24
C PRO A 79 -12.82 19.95 -0.52
N GLU A 80 -13.29 21.05 -1.09
CA GLU A 80 -14.27 21.97 -0.47
C GLU A 80 -15.59 21.27 -0.07
N ASN A 81 -15.95 20.20 -0.80
CA ASN A 81 -17.13 19.36 -0.54
C ASN A 81 -16.80 18.03 0.17
N ALA A 82 -15.71 17.98 0.94
CA ALA A 82 -15.37 16.80 1.73
C ALA A 82 -16.47 16.51 2.77
N ALA A 83 -17.34 15.56 2.47
CA ALA A 83 -18.40 15.17 3.39
C ALA A 83 -17.82 14.51 4.66
N PRO A 84 -18.28 14.91 5.86
CA PRO A 84 -17.88 14.24 7.09
C PRO A 84 -18.30 12.77 7.09
N CYS A 85 -17.45 11.93 7.66
CA CYS A 85 -17.73 10.52 7.90
C CYS A 85 -17.45 10.19 9.37
N ASN A 86 -18.35 9.45 10.01
CA ASN A 86 -18.03 8.84 11.29
C ASN A 86 -17.19 7.57 11.05
N TRP A 87 -16.01 7.50 11.64
CA TRP A 87 -15.14 6.32 11.64
C TRP A 87 -14.66 6.06 13.06
N GLN A 88 -15.02 4.91 13.63
CA GLN A 88 -14.69 4.54 15.02
C GLN A 88 -15.08 5.63 16.05
N GLY A 89 -16.22 6.30 15.85
CA GLY A 89 -16.69 7.38 16.74
C GLY A 89 -16.00 8.73 16.53
N LYS A 90 -15.11 8.86 15.55
CA LYS A 90 -14.43 10.11 15.21
C LYS A 90 -14.95 10.65 13.88
N LEU A 91 -15.14 11.96 13.81
CA LEU A 91 -15.49 12.65 12.59
C LEU A 91 -14.24 12.83 11.71
N MET A 92 -14.26 12.21 10.55
CA MET A 92 -13.19 12.21 9.55
C MET A 92 -13.63 12.89 8.26
N PHE A 93 -12.70 13.51 7.53
CA PHE A 93 -12.96 14.25 6.30
C PHE A 93 -11.98 13.87 5.18
N GLY A 94 -12.42 13.97 3.93
CA GLY A 94 -11.55 13.81 2.76
C GLY A 94 -11.20 12.37 2.37
N GLY A 95 -11.84 11.36 2.96
CA GLY A 95 -11.65 9.95 2.61
C GLY A 95 -12.76 9.39 1.71
N CYS A 96 -12.45 8.39 0.88
CA CYS A 96 -13.43 7.72 0.01
C CYS A 96 -14.07 6.46 0.59
N ARG A 97 -13.70 6.06 1.82
CA ARG A 97 -14.19 4.87 2.54
C ARG A 97 -13.92 3.52 1.88
N LYS A 98 -13.11 3.49 0.81
CA LYS A 98 -12.70 2.22 0.19
C LYS A 98 -11.81 1.44 1.14
N GLU A 99 -12.08 0.14 1.22
CA GLU A 99 -11.28 -0.82 1.96
C GLU A 99 -10.13 -1.35 1.10
N PHE A 100 -8.97 -1.48 1.70
CA PHE A 100 -7.77 -2.01 1.08
C PHE A 100 -7.26 -3.19 1.87
N SER A 101 -6.86 -4.24 1.15
CA SER A 101 -6.27 -5.42 1.77
C SER A 101 -4.89 -5.17 2.39
N ARG A 102 -4.22 -4.06 2.03
CA ARG A 102 -2.82 -3.77 2.42
C ARG A 102 -2.57 -2.26 2.53
N ARG A 103 -1.67 -1.88 3.44
CA ARG A 103 -1.18 -0.50 3.60
C ARG A 103 -0.59 0.09 2.32
N ASN A 104 0.16 -0.70 1.56
CA ASN A 104 0.73 -0.23 0.29
C ASN A 104 -0.34 0.11 -0.75
N ALA A 105 -1.48 -0.61 -0.76
CA ALA A 105 -2.56 -0.29 -1.68
C ALA A 105 -3.25 1.02 -1.30
N LEU A 106 -3.45 1.26 0.01
CA LEU A 106 -3.91 2.56 0.51
C LEU A 106 -2.90 3.67 0.18
N LYS A 107 -1.59 3.41 0.34
CA LYS A 107 -0.54 4.37 -0.03
C LYS A 107 -0.61 4.74 -1.52
N CYS A 108 -0.61 3.76 -2.41
CA CYS A 108 -0.74 4.02 -3.85
C CYS A 108 -2.05 4.73 -4.21
N HIS A 109 -3.11 4.55 -3.42
CA HIS A 109 -4.36 5.28 -3.60
C HIS A 109 -4.24 6.76 -3.21
N LEU A 110 -3.49 7.09 -2.15
CA LEU A 110 -3.23 8.45 -1.70
C LEU A 110 -2.18 9.17 -2.58
N ASP A 111 -1.20 8.44 -3.10
CA ASP A 111 -0.16 8.97 -3.99
C ASP A 111 -0.68 9.18 -5.44
N ASN A 112 -1.93 8.82 -5.73
CA ASN A 112 -2.50 8.97 -7.07
C ASN A 112 -3.03 10.39 -7.27
N GLU A 113 -2.41 11.16 -8.18
CA GLU A 113 -2.78 12.55 -8.50
C GLU A 113 -4.23 12.72 -8.97
N HIS A 114 -4.85 11.68 -9.53
CA HIS A 114 -6.27 11.71 -9.92
C HIS A 114 -7.23 11.53 -8.73
N MET A 115 -6.72 11.19 -7.55
CA MET A 115 -7.51 11.00 -6.34
C MET A 115 -7.35 12.21 -5.42
N THR A 116 -8.47 12.81 -5.02
CA THR A 116 -8.52 13.93 -4.07
C THR A 116 -8.57 13.46 -2.61
N CYS A 117 -8.27 12.19 -2.37
CA CYS A 117 -8.37 11.59 -1.05
C CYS A 117 -7.19 12.00 -0.18
N VAL A 118 -7.49 12.44 1.03
CA VAL A 118 -6.49 12.81 2.03
C VAL A 118 -6.72 11.96 3.25
N SER A 119 -5.73 11.16 3.66
CA SER A 119 -5.83 10.34 4.86
C SER A 119 -4.45 10.04 5.43
N ASP A 120 -4.34 9.97 6.75
CA ASP A 120 -3.10 9.59 7.41
C ASP A 120 -2.96 8.07 7.45
N MET A 121 -1.87 7.54 6.89
CA MET A 121 -1.56 6.11 6.92
C MET A 121 -1.40 5.54 8.34
N ASN A 122 -1.19 6.41 9.34
CA ASN A 122 -0.99 6.03 10.74
C ASN A 122 -2.21 6.28 11.63
N ALA A 123 -3.29 6.90 11.12
CA ALA A 123 -4.49 7.18 11.91
C ALA A 123 -5.23 5.91 12.39
N PHE A 124 -4.87 4.74 11.84
CA PHE A 124 -5.44 3.43 12.17
C PHE A 124 -4.71 2.69 13.31
N ALA A 125 -3.57 3.19 13.78
CA ALA A 125 -2.69 2.43 14.67
C ALA A 125 -3.11 2.49 16.17
N THR A 126 -4.15 3.23 16.54
CA THR A 126 -4.42 3.55 17.96
C THR A 126 -5.81 3.11 18.45
N SER A 127 -6.12 1.81 18.38
CA SER A 127 -7.30 1.29 19.10
C SER A 127 -7.07 -0.13 19.63
N TYR A 128 -5.94 -0.35 20.32
CA TYR A 128 -5.79 -1.46 21.26
C TYR A 128 -4.91 -0.97 22.42
N GLU A 129 -5.49 -0.09 23.23
CA GLU A 129 -5.05 0.16 24.60
C GLU A 129 -6.31 0.00 25.45
N ASP A 130 -6.57 -1.26 25.86
CA ASP A 130 -6.96 -1.73 27.22
C ASP A 130 -7.29 -3.24 27.13
#